data_AF-A0A3C1BBU3-F1
#
_entry.id   AF-A0A3C1BBU3-F1
#
_cell.length_a   1.000
_cell.length_b   1.000
_cell.length_c   1.000
_cell.angle_alpha   90.00
_cell.angle_beta   90.00
_cell.angle_gamma   90.00
#
_symmetry.space_group_name_H-M   'P 1'
#
loop_
_entity.id
_entity.type
_entity.pdbx_description
1 polymer ?
#
loop_
_entity_poly.entity_id
_entity_poly.type
_entity_poly.pdbx_seq_one_letter_code
_entity_poly.pdbx_strand_id
1 'polypeptide(L)'
;MEIFVLIIVLHGLIFGVACYFIGGQREIGALAGGFLGLVLGIIGLIIVLVSPRKESVPFQLQKYKVLFDNGMISETEYNHLKGKLIEQM
;
A
#
# COMPACT_ATOMS: atom_id res chain seq x y z
N MET A 1 5.11 -28.94 -24.63
CA MET A 1 5.24 -27.47 -24.64
C MET A 1 4.07 -26.80 -23.92
N GLU A 2 2.84 -27.20 -24.22
CA GLU A 2 1.61 -26.63 -23.64
C GLU A 2 1.55 -26.68 -22.10
N ILE A 3 1.87 -27.80 -21.47
CA ILE A 3 1.87 -27.94 -20.00
C ILE A 3 2.86 -26.98 -19.33
N PHE A 4 4.05 -26.78 -19.91
CA PHE A 4 5.05 -25.86 -19.36
C PHE A 4 4.58 -24.41 -19.43
N VAL A 5 3.95 -24.01 -20.53
CA VAL A 5 3.33 -22.69 -20.68
C VAL A 5 2.23 -22.51 -19.63
N LEU A 6 1.40 -23.53 -19.44
CA LEU A 6 0.30 -23.48 -18.48
C LEU A 6 0.81 -23.30 -17.04
N ILE A 7 1.88 -23.98 -16.65
CA ILE A 7 2.51 -23.84 -15.33
C ILE A 7 3.03 -22.41 -15.11
N ILE A 8 3.69 -21.81 -16.11
CA ILE A 8 4.24 -20.45 -16.02
C ILE A 8 3.10 -19.43 -15.87
N VAL A 9 2.05 -19.55 -16.67
CA VAL A 9 0.89 -18.65 -16.59
C VAL A 9 0.18 -18.78 -15.25
N LEU A 10 -0.02 -20.02 -14.77
CA LEU A 10 -0.66 -20.27 -13.47
C LEU A 10 0.17 -19.69 -12.32
N HIS A 11 1.49 -19.86 -12.36
CA HIS A 11 2.41 -19.28 -11.39
C HIS A 11 2.28 -17.74 -11.36
N GLY A 12 2.40 -17.10 -12.52
CA GLY A 12 2.26 -15.65 -12.62
C GLY A 12 0.90 -15.14 -12.13
N LEU A 13 -0.20 -15.84 -12.44
CA LEU A 13 -1.54 -15.48 -11.98
C LEU A 13 -1.68 -15.60 -10.46
N ILE A 14 -1.21 -16.71 -9.86
CA ILE A 14 -1.30 -16.92 -8.41
C ILE A 14 -0.55 -15.81 -7.67
N PHE A 15 0.70 -15.52 -8.05
CA PHE A 15 1.49 -14.49 -7.41
C PHE A 15 0.98 -13.09 -7.72
N GLY A 16 0.53 -12.81 -8.95
CA GLY A 16 -0.06 -11.52 -9.32
C GLY A 16 -1.31 -11.20 -8.51
N VAL A 17 -2.24 -12.15 -8.40
CA VAL A 17 -3.46 -11.97 -7.60
C VAL A 17 -3.14 -11.80 -6.11
N ALA A 18 -2.26 -12.65 -5.55
CA ALA A 18 -1.87 -12.54 -4.15
C ALA A 18 -1.23 -11.17 -3.85
N CYS A 19 -0.28 -10.74 -4.67
CA CYS A 19 0.42 -9.47 -4.49
C CYS A 19 -0.48 -8.26 -4.75
N TYR A 20 -1.51 -8.37 -5.58
CA TYR A 20 -2.50 -7.30 -5.77
C TYR A 20 -3.25 -6.99 -4.47
N PHE A 21 -3.78 -8.02 -3.79
CA PHE A 21 -4.50 -7.83 -2.53
C PHE A 21 -3.59 -7.37 -1.39
N ILE A 22 -2.40 -7.97 -1.27
CA ILE A 22 -1.43 -7.55 -0.25
C ILE A 22 -0.97 -6.13 -0.52
N GLY A 23 -0.63 -5.79 -1.77
CA GLY A 23 -0.22 -4.45 -2.20
C GLY A 23 -1.28 -3.38 -1.94
N GLY A 24 -2.57 -3.73 -1.99
CA GLY A 24 -3.67 -2.81 -1.65
C GLY A 24 -3.60 -2.28 -0.22
N GLN A 25 -3.01 -3.04 0.71
CA GLN A 25 -2.80 -2.67 2.12
C GLN A 25 -1.44 -1.99 2.37
N ARG A 26 -0.64 -1.82 1.32
CA ARG A 26 0.72 -1.30 1.37
C ARG A 26 0.84 0.02 0.62
N GLU A 27 1.86 0.80 0.92
CA GLU A 27 2.09 2.09 0.25
C GLU A 27 2.36 1.95 -1.24
N ILE A 28 2.95 0.81 -1.66
CA ILE A 28 3.22 0.51 -3.06
C ILE A 28 1.93 0.39 -3.91
N GLY A 29 0.79 0.09 -3.28
CA GLY A 29 -0.51 0.00 -3.94
C GLY A 29 -0.79 -1.33 -4.64
N ALA A 30 -2.07 -1.58 -4.92
CA ALA A 30 -2.56 -2.86 -5.45
C ALA A 30 -2.05 -3.16 -6.86
N LEU A 31 -2.07 -2.18 -7.76
CA LEU A 31 -1.65 -2.37 -9.16
C LEU A 31 -0.15 -2.68 -9.27
N ALA A 32 0.70 -1.91 -8.59
CA ALA A 32 2.13 -2.14 -8.59
C ALA A 32 2.48 -3.47 -7.89
N GLY A 33 1.80 -3.79 -6.78
CA GLY A 33 1.94 -5.08 -6.11
C GLY A 33 1.60 -6.24 -7.05
N GLY A 34 0.45 -6.18 -7.74
CA GLY A 34 0.02 -7.21 -8.67
C GLY A 34 0.97 -7.40 -9.85
N PHE A 35 1.48 -6.31 -10.42
CA PHE A 35 2.46 -6.37 -11.51
C PHE A 35 3.78 -7.02 -11.07
N LEU A 36 4.29 -6.65 -9.88
CA LEU A 36 5.49 -7.26 -9.32
C LEU A 36 5.31 -8.76 -9.06
N GLY A 37 4.16 -9.16 -8.51
CA GLY A 37 3.83 -10.58 -8.33
C GLY A 37 3.74 -11.35 -9.64
N LEU A 38 3.15 -10.75 -10.68
CA LEU A 38 2.96 -11.40 -11.97
C LEU A 38 4.28 -11.63 -12.72
N VAL A 39 5.21 -10.67 -12.65
CA VAL A 39 6.49 -10.71 -13.39
C VAL A 39 7.59 -11.43 -12.59
N LEU A 40 7.69 -11.19 -11.28
CA LEU A 40 8.78 -11.67 -10.44
C LEU A 40 8.41 -12.85 -9.55
N GLY A 41 7.13 -13.27 -9.55
CA GLY A 41 6.63 -14.39 -8.74
C GLY A 41 6.92 -14.20 -7.25
N ILE A 42 7.68 -15.15 -6.69
CA ILE A 42 8.04 -15.15 -5.28
C ILE A 42 8.89 -13.94 -4.87
N ILE A 43 9.77 -13.44 -5.74
CA ILE A 43 10.57 -12.25 -5.45
C ILE A 43 9.66 -11.02 -5.35
N GLY A 44 8.68 -10.92 -6.24
CA GLY A 44 7.66 -9.88 -6.20
C GLY A 44 6.86 -9.90 -4.89
N LEU A 45 6.51 -11.09 -4.41
CA LEU A 45 5.85 -11.26 -3.11
C LEU A 45 6.69 -10.75 -1.94
N ILE A 46 7.99 -11.07 -1.91
CA ILE A 46 8.89 -10.59 -0.86
C ILE A 46 8.93 -9.06 -0.86
N ILE A 47 9.09 -8.43 -2.03
CA ILE A 47 9.11 -6.96 -2.18
C ILE A 47 7.82 -6.33 -1.63
N VAL A 48 6.66 -6.89 -1.98
CA VAL A 48 5.37 -6.39 -1.51
C VAL A 48 5.21 -6.59 0.00
N LEU A 49 5.71 -7.70 0.57
CA LEU A 49 5.60 -7.97 2.01
C LEU A 49 6.47 -7.03 2.87
N VAL A 50 7.67 -6.68 2.39
CA VAL A 50 8.57 -5.75 3.08
C VAL A 50 8.20 -4.28 2.85
N SER A 51 7.38 -3.98 1.84
CA SER A 51 6.91 -2.62 1.61
C SER A 51 6.11 -2.07 2.81
N PRO A 52 6.20 -0.75 3.11
CA PRO A 52 5.49 -0.18 4.24
C PRO A 52 3.98 -0.40 4.16
N ARG A 53 3.34 -0.63 5.30
CA ARG A 53 1.86 -0.66 5.38
C ARG A 53 1.34 0.77 5.31
N LYS A 54 0.17 0.94 4.70
CA LYS A 54 -0.53 2.23 4.76
C LYS A 54 -0.79 2.59 6.22
N GLU A 55 -0.37 3.79 6.62
CA GLU A 55 -0.64 4.32 7.95
C GLU A 55 -2.15 4.51 8.14
N SER A 56 -2.67 4.11 9.31
CA SER A 56 -4.09 4.26 9.60
C SER A 56 -4.45 5.74 9.79
N VAL A 57 -5.63 6.12 9.31
CA VAL A 57 -6.17 7.49 9.45
C VAL A 57 -6.12 8.01 10.90
N PRO A 58 -6.51 7.23 11.94
CA PRO A 58 -6.40 7.69 13.33
C PRO A 58 -4.97 8.00 13.76
N PHE A 59 -3.99 7.23 13.27
CA PHE A 59 -2.59 7.44 13.61
C PHE A 59 -2.03 8.71 12.95
N GLN A 60 -2.40 8.98 11.70
CA GLN A 60 -2.05 10.23 11.01
C GLN A 60 -2.66 11.45 11.71
N LEU A 61 -3.92 11.35 12.14
CA LEU A 61 -4.60 12.38 12.94
C LEU A 61 -3.89 12.65 14.27
N GLN A 62 -3.47 11.60 14.98
CA GLN A 62 -2.72 11.74 16.22
C GLN A 62 -1.39 12.46 15.98
N LYS A 63 -0.67 12.13 14.89
CA LYS A 63 0.57 12.81 14.51
C LYS A 63 0.35 14.30 14.29
N TYR A 64 -0.73 14.69 13.60
CA TYR A 64 -1.04 16.10 13.38
C TYR A 64 -1.43 16.82 14.66
N LYS A 65 -2.16 16.15 15.56
CA LYS A 65 -2.48 16.70 16.87
C LYS A 65 -1.20 16.97 17.68
N VAL A 66 -0.25 16.04 17.69
CA VAL A 66 1.04 16.23 18.37
C VAL A 66 1.84 17.39 17.77
N LEU A 67 1.83 17.55 16.43
CA LEU A 67 2.48 18.70 15.78
C LEU A 67 1.84 20.04 16.18
N PHE A 68 0.51 20.06 16.30
CA PHE A 68 -0.25 21.23 16.74
C PHE A 68 0.02 21.54 18.23
N ASP A 69 -0.05 20.53 19.10
CA ASP A 69 0.19 20.66 20.54
C ASP A 69 1.62 21.16 20.84
N ASN A 70 2.59 20.83 19.98
CA ASN A 70 3.98 21.32 20.04
C ASN A 70 4.18 22.71 19.43
N GLY A 71 3.13 23.34 18.89
CA GLY A 71 3.21 24.64 18.22
C GLY A 71 3.98 24.62 16.89
N MET A 72 4.20 23.44 16.28
CA MET A 72 4.90 23.32 15.00
C MET A 72 4.02 23.64 13.79
N ILE A 73 2.69 23.55 13.94
CA ILE A 73 1.71 23.89 12.91
C ILE A 73 0.63 24.81 13.49
N SER A 74 0.03 25.63 12.64
CA SER A 74 -1.08 26.51 13.00
C SER A 74 -2.42 25.78 13.05
N GLU A 75 -3.42 26.38 13.70
CA GLU A 75 -4.78 25.83 13.80
C GLU A 75 -5.45 25.68 12.42
N THR A 76 -5.19 26.62 11.51
CA THR A 76 -5.70 26.60 10.14
C THR A 76 -5.10 25.44 9.34
N GLU A 77 -3.79 25.19 9.47
CA GLU A 77 -3.11 24.04 8.85
C GLU A 77 -3.61 22.71 9.41
N TYR A 78 -3.78 22.63 10.73
CA TYR A 78 -4.31 21.43 11.38
C TYR A 78 -5.72 21.09 10.85
N ASN A 79 -6.62 22.07 10.77
CA ASN A 79 -7.97 21.88 10.27
C ASN A 79 -7.98 21.51 8.77
N HIS A 80 -7.09 22.09 7.97
CA HIS A 80 -6.96 21.75 6.55
C HIS A 80 -6.47 20.30 6.36
N LEU A 81 -5.43 19.89 7.08
CA LEU A 81 -4.89 18.52 7.04
C LEU A 81 -5.90 17.49 7.52
N LYS A 82 -6.65 17.80 8.59
CA LYS A 82 -7.75 16.98 9.08
C LYS A 82 -8.85 16.82 8.04
N GLY A 83 -9.26 17.90 7.37
CA GLY A 83 -10.26 17.86 6.29
C GLY A 83 -9.83 16.92 5.16
N LYS A 84 -8.57 17.04 4.73
CA LYS A 84 -8.00 16.19 3.67
C LYS A 84 -8.00 14.69 4.02
N LEU A 85 -7.78 14.33 5.28
CA LEU A 85 -7.85 12.93 5.71
C LEU A 85 -9.28 12.38 5.76
N ILE A 86 -10.26 13.22 6.06
CA ILE A 86 -11.67 12.81 6.08
C ILE A 86 -12.15 12.55 4.65
N GLU A 87 -11.71 13.34 3.67
CA GLU A 87 -12.01 13.11 2.24
C GLU A 87 -11.36 11.84 1.67
N GLN A 88 -10.35 11.27 2.36
CA GLN A 88 -9.67 10.04 1.95
C GLN A 88 -10.31 8.75 2.50
N MET A 89 -11.30 8.87 3.40
CA MET A 89 -12.13 7.74 3.87
C MET A 89 -13.24 7.44 2.88
#